data_AF-A0A4Q3YHU5-F1
#
_entry.id   AF-A0A4Q3YHU5-F1
#
_cell.length_a   1.000
_cell.length_b   1.000
_cell.length_c   1.000
_cell.angle_alpha   90.00
_cell.angle_beta   90.00
_cell.angle_gamma   90.00
#
_symmetry.space_group_name_H-M   'P 1'
#
loop_
_entity.id
_entity.type
_entity.pdbx_description
1 polymer ?
#
loop_
_entity_poly.entity_id
_entity_poly.type
_entity_poly.pdbx_seq_one_letter_code
_entity_poly.pdbx_strand_id
1 'polypeptide(L)'
;MRIGKQDQAFTAIATSDAETITIRGHDLCRDLIGKIDFSEYFWLLVLGRRPTDKQRRILDACLVAIAEHGLVPSVQAARMTL
;
A
#
# COMPACT_ATOMS: atom_id res chain seq x y z
N MET A 1 -2.16 10.14 -21.38
CA MET A 1 -2.46 10.17 -19.94
C MET A 1 -3.96 10.42 -19.81
N ARG A 2 -4.72 9.55 -19.12
CA ARG A 2 -6.17 9.75 -18.96
C ARG A 2 -6.41 10.84 -17.91
N ILE A 3 -6.54 12.10 -18.34
CA ILE A 3 -6.88 13.24 -17.49
C ILE A 3 -8.33 13.65 -17.84
N GLY A 4 -9.27 13.47 -16.90
CA GLY A 4 -10.70 13.76 -17.05
C GLY A 4 -11.59 12.90 -16.14
N LYS A 5 -12.87 13.29 -15.96
CA LYS A 5 -13.86 12.50 -15.20
C LYS A 5 -14.02 11.12 -15.84
N GLN A 6 -13.84 10.06 -15.06
CA GLN A 6 -14.02 8.68 -15.50
C GLN A 6 -15.43 8.24 -15.12
N ASP A 7 -16.35 8.20 -16.10
CA ASP A 7 -17.74 7.77 -15.85
C ASP A 7 -17.86 6.27 -15.53
N GLN A 8 -16.80 5.50 -15.76
CA GLN A 8 -16.68 4.08 -15.39
C GLN A 8 -15.28 3.80 -14.80
N ALA A 9 -14.91 4.54 -13.75
CA ALA A 9 -13.68 4.24 -13.02
C ALA A 9 -13.73 2.81 -12.47
N PHE A 10 -12.70 2.02 -12.77
CA PHE A 10 -12.57 0.65 -12.28
C PHE A 10 -11.27 0.49 -11.50
N THR A 11 -11.35 -0.21 -10.37
CA THR A 11 -10.20 -0.65 -9.58
C THR A 11 -10.45 -2.05 -9.07
N ALA A 12 -9.37 -2.83 -8.97
CA ALA A 12 -9.38 -4.16 -8.37
C ALA A 12 -8.54 -4.21 -7.08
N ILE A 13 -8.27 -3.04 -6.46
CA ILE A 13 -7.42 -2.91 -5.27
C ILE A 13 -8.28 -2.82 -4.00
N ALA A 14 -9.19 -1.86 -3.95
CA ALA A 14 -10.00 -1.58 -2.76
C ALA A 14 -11.36 -1.05 -3.16
N THR A 15 -12.38 -1.37 -2.37
CA THR A 15 -13.72 -0.79 -2.43
C THR A 15 -14.33 -0.77 -1.03
N SER A 16 -15.40 -0.01 -0.84
CA SER A 16 -16.15 0.06 0.42
C SER A 16 -17.63 0.28 0.16
N ASP A 17 -18.48 -0.24 1.04
CA ASP A 17 -19.91 0.06 1.10
C ASP A 17 -20.29 0.50 2.53
N ALA A 18 -21.59 0.50 2.84
CA ALA A 18 -22.08 0.93 4.15
C ALA A 18 -21.64 0.00 5.30
N GLU A 19 -21.23 -1.22 5.01
CA GLU A 19 -20.97 -2.27 6.01
C GLU A 19 -19.53 -2.74 6.02
N THR A 20 -18.85 -2.72 4.86
CA THR A 20 -17.54 -3.36 4.70
C THR A 20 -16.55 -2.49 3.92
N ILE A 21 -15.26 -2.73 4.21
CA ILE A 21 -14.14 -2.26 3.39
C ILE A 21 -13.42 -3.50 2.89
N THR A 22 -13.35 -3.67 1.57
CA THR A 22 -12.71 -4.82 0.94
C THR A 22 -11.41 -4.40 0.26
N ILE A 23 -10.31 -5.07 0.61
CA ILE A 23 -8.97 -4.89 0.01
C ILE A 23 -8.59 -6.19 -0.69
N ARG A 24 -8.42 -6.15 -2.02
CA ARG A 24 -8.05 -7.32 -2.84
C ARG A 24 -8.92 -8.56 -2.56
N GLY A 25 -10.21 -8.35 -2.27
CA GLY A 25 -11.16 -9.41 -1.94
C GLY A 25 -11.18 -9.85 -0.47
N HIS A 26 -10.42 -9.21 0.41
CA HIS A 26 -10.40 -9.46 1.86
C HIS A 26 -11.11 -8.34 2.63
N ASP A 27 -11.91 -8.69 3.64
CA ASP A 27 -12.50 -7.69 4.52
C ASP A 27 -11.40 -7.09 5.43
N LEU A 28 -11.28 -5.77 5.45
CA LEU A 28 -10.23 -5.06 6.19
C LEU A 28 -10.29 -5.37 7.69
N CYS A 29 -11.46 -5.25 8.29
CA CYS A 29 -11.66 -5.37 9.72
C CYS A 29 -11.62 -6.83 10.18
N ARG A 30 -12.20 -7.73 9.39
CA ARG A 30 -12.31 -9.15 9.73
C ARG A 30 -11.06 -9.91 9.34
N ASP A 31 -10.44 -9.67 8.19
CA ASP A 31 -9.41 -10.56 7.64
C ASP A 31 -7.98 -10.01 7.71
N LEU A 32 -7.80 -8.70 7.85
CA LEU A 32 -6.50 -8.04 7.71
C LEU A 32 -5.99 -7.39 9.00
N ILE A 33 -6.78 -6.52 9.63
CA ILE A 33 -6.34 -5.80 10.83
C ILE A 33 -5.99 -6.80 11.94
N GLY A 34 -4.78 -6.67 12.48
CA GLY A 34 -4.25 -7.55 13.53
C GLY A 34 -3.89 -8.97 13.07
N LYS A 35 -4.04 -9.29 11.77
CA LYS A 35 -3.78 -10.63 11.20
C LYS A 35 -2.60 -10.67 10.23
N ILE A 36 -2.15 -9.52 9.75
CA ILE A 36 -0.97 -9.38 8.88
C ILE A 36 -0.15 -8.15 9.27
N ASP A 37 1.13 -8.20 8.93
CA ASP A 37 2.04 -7.08 9.15
C ASP A 37 1.93 -6.02 8.03
N PHE A 38 2.47 -4.82 8.29
CA PHE A 38 2.45 -3.71 7.34
C PHE A 38 3.04 -4.08 5.96
N SER A 39 4.18 -4.75 5.93
CA SER A 39 4.84 -5.14 4.68
C SER A 39 4.05 -6.19 3.91
N GLU A 40 3.37 -7.10 4.60
CA GLU A 40 2.47 -8.07 3.95
C GLU A 40 1.26 -7.37 3.34
N TYR A 41 0.69 -6.39 4.05
CA TYR A 41 -0.41 -5.57 3.55
C TYR A 41 0.02 -4.74 2.32
N PHE A 42 1.19 -4.10 2.38
CA PHE A 42 1.76 -3.39 1.24
C PHE A 42 1.97 -4.31 0.04
N TRP A 43 2.53 -5.51 0.26
CA TRP A 43 2.72 -6.51 -0.79
C TRP A 43 1.37 -6.96 -1.39
N LEU A 44 0.36 -7.19 -0.55
CA LEU A 44 -1.00 -7.51 -0.99
C LEU A 44 -1.61 -6.41 -1.87
N LEU A 45 -1.47 -5.13 -1.47
CA LEU A 45 -1.99 -4.00 -2.25
C LEU A 45 -1.36 -3.96 -3.65
N VAL A 46 -0.03 -4.10 -3.73
CA VAL A 46 0.72 -3.97 -4.98
C VAL A 46 0.54 -5.21 -5.88
N LEU A 47 0.64 -6.40 -5.31
CA LEU A 47 0.73 -7.66 -6.08
C LEU A 47 -0.53 -8.52 -6.06
N GLY A 48 -1.54 -8.15 -5.26
CA GLY A 48 -2.83 -8.84 -5.20
C GLY A 48 -2.79 -10.23 -4.55
N ARG A 49 -1.69 -10.59 -3.89
CA ARG A 49 -1.49 -11.86 -3.17
C ARG A 49 -0.58 -11.64 -1.96
N ARG A 50 -0.57 -12.55 -1.00
CA ARG A 50 0.36 -12.47 0.15
C ARG A 50 1.79 -12.87 -0.26
N PRO A 51 2.82 -12.29 0.39
CA PRO A 51 4.20 -12.70 0.17
C PRO A 51 4.47 -14.08 0.78
N THR A 52 5.48 -14.77 0.27
CA THR A 52 6.18 -15.83 1.01
C THR A 52 7.07 -15.23 2.09
N ASP A 53 7.49 -16.03 3.08
CA ASP A 53 8.40 -15.56 4.15
C ASP A 53 9.70 -14.95 3.61
N LYS A 54 10.27 -15.54 2.55
CA LYS A 54 11.49 -15.03 1.91
C LYS A 54 11.26 -13.67 1.26
N GLN A 55 10.12 -13.50 0.60
CA GLN A 55 9.73 -12.23 -0.03
C GLN A 55 9.47 -11.15 1.00
N ARG A 56 8.75 -11.48 2.09
CA ARG A 56 8.51 -10.57 3.21
C ARG A 56 9.82 -10.07 3.81
N ARG A 57 10.76 -10.98 4.08
CA ARG A 57 12.07 -10.63 4.66
C ARG A 57 12.88 -9.66 3.81
N ILE A 58 12.88 -9.84 2.48
CA ILE A 58 13.58 -8.93 1.57
C ILE A 58 12.84 -7.60 1.47
N LEU A 59 11.50 -7.60 1.39
CA LEU A 59 10.72 -6.37 1.40
C LEU A 59 11.00 -5.56 2.67
N ASP A 60 10.99 -6.19 3.85
CA ASP A 60 11.30 -5.53 5.12
C ASP A 60 12.70 -4.90 5.10
N ALA A 61 13.71 -5.64 4.64
CA ALA A 61 15.07 -5.13 4.53
C ALA A 61 15.16 -3.92 3.58
N CYS A 62 14.46 -3.97 2.45
CA CYS A 62 14.38 -2.85 1.52
C CYS A 62 13.69 -1.62 2.15
N LEU A 63 12.54 -1.81 2.79
CA LEU A 63 11.78 -0.72 3.42
C LEU A 63 12.60 -0.05 4.54
N VAL A 64 13.31 -0.84 5.36
CA VAL A 64 14.21 -0.31 6.40
C VAL A 64 15.37 0.47 5.78
N ALA A 65 16.00 -0.04 4.72
CA ALA A 65 17.15 0.60 4.10
C ALA A 65 16.81 1.94 3.44
N ILE A 66 15.59 2.10 2.91
CA ILE A 66 15.18 3.33 2.22
C ILE A 66 14.42 4.33 3.12
N ALA A 67 13.99 3.89 4.30
CA ALA A 67 13.18 4.69 5.23
C ALA A 67 13.84 6.03 5.56
N GLU A 68 15.18 6.06 5.61
CA GLU A 68 15.98 7.27 5.70
C GLU A 68 17.16 7.16 4.74
N HIS A 69 17.29 8.11 3.82
CA HIS A 69 18.42 8.20 2.90
C HIS A 69 19.02 9.62 2.82
N GLY A 70 18.80 10.42 3.87
CA GLY A 70 19.44 11.71 4.07
C GLY A 70 18.74 12.89 3.38
N LEU A 71 19.40 14.05 3.43
CA LEU A 71 18.91 15.30 2.87
C LEU A 71 19.18 15.38 1.36
N VAL A 72 18.37 14.67 0.58
CA VAL A 72 18.35 14.84 -0.89
C VAL A 72 17.46 16.02 -1.29
N PRO A 73 17.72 16.70 -2.43
CA PRO A 73 17.01 17.93 -2.80
C PRO A 73 15.48 17.82 -2.82
N SER A 74 14.94 16.68 -3.25
CA SER A 74 13.48 16.43 -3.27
C SER A 74 12.87 16.36 -1.87
N VAL A 75 13.57 15.76 -0.90
CA VAL A 75 13.12 15.66 0.50
C VAL A 75 13.15 17.04 1.16
N GLN A 76 14.15 17.86 0.86
CA GLN A 76 14.22 19.24 1.34
C GLN A 76 13.03 20.07 0.82
N ALA A 77 12.72 19.98 -0.48
CA ALA A 77 11.58 20.67 -1.06
C ALA A 77 10.25 20.28 -0.40
N ALA A 78 10.03 18.98 -0.14
CA ALA A 78 8.82 18.49 0.54
C ALA A 78 8.69 19.02 1.98
N ARG A 79 9.79 19.32 2.68
CA ARG A 79 9.77 19.89 4.05
C ARG A 79 9.51 21.39 4.07
N MET A 80 9.65 22.08 2.94
CA MET A 80 9.47 23.53 2.84
C MET A 80 8.02 23.94 2.57
N THR A 81 7.13 22.99 2.27
CA THR A 81 5.69 23.23 2.15
C THR A 81 5.01 23.09 3.50
N LEU A 82 4.64 24.25 4.09
CA LEU A 82 3.73 24.39 5.23
C LEU A 82 2.31 24.71 4.74
#